data_AF-A0A816N8Q3-F1
#
_entry.id   AF-A0A816N8Q3-F1
#
_cell.length_a   1.000
_cell.length_b   1.000
_cell.length_c   1.000
_cell.angle_alpha   90.00
_cell.angle_beta   90.00
_cell.angle_gamma   90.00
#
_symmetry.space_group_name_H-M   'P 1'
#
loop_
_entity.id
_entity.type
_entity.pdbx_description
1 polymer ?
#
loop_
_entity_poly.entity_id
_entity_poly.type
_entity_poly.pdbx_seq_one_letter_code
_entity_poly.pdbx_strand_id
1 'polypeptide(L)'
;DNNKQPIKLPSLGRLDILTIEGIPCGLHHLKDLLVAAPNLCVLVIDLDCLLALLDNENESLILYVLLHRRILDLCVRIPENNINDPKNENQQRKKSKLTVEKIHLIARIFNRVRNLTIDYETSDEYIESNLVKSIINEFKQLVIFHIYGKIPTDMIECDIRQWIIEQSSFRIKSQDIFRVECSNEWFKLWL
;
A
#
# COMPACT_ATOMS: atom_id res chain seq x y z
N ASP A 1 22.08 -6.18 34.61
CA ASP A 1 22.30 -5.66 33.24
C ASP A 1 21.11 -6.05 32.37
N ASN A 2 20.24 -5.20 31.82
CA ASN A 2 20.30 -3.80 31.43
C ASN A 2 18.89 -3.17 31.58
N ASN A 3 18.73 -2.22 32.50
CA ASN A 3 17.60 -1.29 32.48
C ASN A 3 17.85 -0.25 31.37
N LYS A 4 17.62 -0.63 30.11
CA LYS A 4 17.54 0.35 29.02
C LYS A 4 16.20 1.05 29.14
N GLN A 5 16.20 2.28 29.66
CA GLN A 5 15.06 3.17 29.47
C GLN A 5 14.79 3.29 27.96
N PRO A 6 13.52 3.23 27.51
CA PRO A 6 13.20 3.41 26.11
C PRO A 6 13.73 4.77 25.66
N ILE A 7 14.52 4.79 24.58
CA ILE A 7 15.04 6.02 23.98
C ILE A 7 13.82 6.82 23.51
N LYS A 8 13.47 7.88 24.23
CA LYS A 8 12.38 8.76 23.82
C LYS A 8 12.85 9.53 22.59
N LEU A 9 12.26 9.23 21.44
CA LEU A 9 12.53 9.98 20.22
C LEU A 9 12.15 11.46 20.44
N PRO A 10 13.01 12.41 20.02
CA PRO A 10 12.61 13.82 19.98
C PRO A 10 11.42 13.99 19.04
N SER A 11 10.66 15.07 19.17
CA SER A 11 9.61 15.37 18.21
C SER A 11 10.22 15.57 16.81
N LEU A 12 9.72 14.80 15.85
CA LEU A 12 10.08 14.83 14.44
C LEU A 12 9.04 15.63 13.66
N GLY A 13 8.77 16.87 14.08
CA GLY A 13 7.73 17.72 13.47
C GLY A 13 7.99 18.09 12.00
N ARG A 14 9.19 17.84 11.47
CA ARG A 14 9.53 18.04 10.05
C ARG A 14 9.48 16.77 9.22
N LEU A 15 9.26 15.60 9.84
CA LEU A 15 9.15 14.35 9.11
C LEU A 15 7.76 14.26 8.48
N ASP A 16 7.72 14.40 7.16
CA ASP A 16 6.53 14.32 6.31
C ASP A 16 6.49 13.02 5.50
N ILE A 17 7.66 12.44 5.18
CA ILE A 17 7.83 11.19 4.44
C ILE A 17 8.56 10.15 5.28
N LEU A 18 8.04 8.92 5.29
CA LEU A 18 8.70 7.76 5.89
C LEU A 18 8.75 6.61 4.90
N THR A 19 9.95 6.10 4.67
CA THR A 19 10.19 4.86 3.92
C THR A 19 10.58 3.76 4.89
N ILE A 20 9.93 2.60 4.79
CA ILE A 20 10.24 1.41 5.58
C ILE A 20 10.61 0.26 4.64
N GLU A 21 11.86 -0.15 4.72
CA GLU A 21 12.47 -1.22 3.92
C GLU A 21 12.78 -2.42 4.80
N GLY A 22 12.46 -3.62 4.32
CA GLY A 22 12.69 -4.87 5.03
C GLY A 22 11.76 -5.11 6.22
N ILE A 23 11.93 -6.23 6.92
CA ILE A 23 11.05 -6.64 8.02
C ILE A 23 11.45 -5.87 9.29
N PRO A 24 10.56 -5.05 9.88
CA PRO A 24 10.89 -4.27 11.06
C PRO A 24 11.09 -5.19 12.26
N CYS A 25 11.93 -4.77 13.20
CA CYS A 25 12.20 -5.53 14.43
C CYS A 25 11.00 -5.56 15.42
N GLY A 26 9.83 -5.03 15.02
CA GLY A 26 8.57 -5.02 15.77
C GLY A 26 7.79 -3.70 15.66
N LEU A 27 6.47 -3.75 15.89
CA LEU A 27 5.56 -2.59 15.81
C LEU A 27 5.96 -1.42 16.74
N HIS A 28 6.59 -1.71 17.88
CA HIS A 28 6.94 -0.70 18.88
C HIS A 28 7.80 0.44 18.32
N HIS A 29 8.74 0.16 17.41
CA HIS A 29 9.53 1.20 16.76
C HIS A 29 8.69 2.08 15.83
N LEU A 30 7.77 1.48 15.07
CA LEU A 30 6.87 2.24 14.20
C LEU A 30 5.91 3.10 15.03
N LYS A 31 5.39 2.56 16.14
CA LYS A 31 4.55 3.28 17.08
C LYS A 31 5.25 4.55 17.60
N ASP A 32 6.46 4.41 18.12
CA ASP A 32 7.21 5.53 18.70
C ASP A 32 7.54 6.58 17.63
N LEU A 33 7.87 6.14 16.42
CA LEU A 33 8.13 7.01 15.28
C LEU A 33 6.86 7.77 14.84
N LEU A 34 5.72 7.11 14.72
CA LEU A 34 4.45 7.74 14.36
C LEU A 34 4.04 8.78 15.42
N VAL A 35 4.18 8.46 16.71
CA VAL A 35 3.94 9.42 17.80
C VAL A 35 4.89 10.62 17.71
N ALA A 36 6.17 10.39 17.39
CA ALA A 36 7.16 11.46 17.26
C ALA A 36 6.95 12.35 16.02
N ALA A 37 6.36 11.81 14.94
CA ALA A 37 6.19 12.48 13.65
C ALA A 37 4.71 12.85 13.39
N PRO A 38 4.14 13.89 14.01
CA PRO A 38 2.72 14.24 13.88
C PRO A 38 2.33 14.68 12.46
N ASN A 39 3.29 15.15 11.66
CA ASN A 39 3.08 15.69 10.32
C ASN A 39 3.34 14.68 9.20
N LEU A 40 3.61 13.41 9.55
CA LEU A 40 3.79 12.35 8.56
C LEU A 40 2.55 12.25 7.67
N CYS A 41 2.73 12.49 6.38
CA CYS A 41 1.68 12.47 5.36
C CYS A 41 1.97 11.45 4.25
N VAL A 42 3.21 10.95 4.11
CA VAL A 42 3.56 9.92 3.12
C VAL A 42 4.21 8.73 3.82
N LEU A 43 3.70 7.53 3.53
CA LEU A 43 4.29 6.26 3.95
C LEU A 43 4.63 5.42 2.72
N VAL A 44 5.90 5.09 2.54
CA VAL A 44 6.39 4.12 1.56
C VAL A 44 6.80 2.86 2.32
N ILE A 45 6.25 1.71 1.97
CA ILE A 45 6.46 0.47 2.73
C ILE A 45 6.43 -0.75 1.83
N ASP A 46 7.33 -1.71 2.07
CA ASP A 46 7.32 -2.99 1.37
C ASP A 46 6.12 -3.84 1.81
N LEU A 47 5.52 -4.61 0.91
CA LEU A 47 4.33 -5.42 1.23
C LEU A 47 4.60 -6.41 2.37
N ASP A 48 5.73 -7.12 2.35
CA ASP A 48 6.06 -8.07 3.43
C ASP A 48 6.18 -7.37 4.79
N CYS A 49 6.75 -6.17 4.83
CA CYS A 49 6.82 -5.34 6.03
C CYS A 49 5.42 -4.93 6.49
N LEU A 50 4.60 -4.43 5.58
CA LEU A 50 3.24 -4.02 5.87
C LEU A 50 2.42 -5.18 6.42
N LEU A 51 2.47 -6.36 5.80
CA LEU A 51 1.74 -7.53 6.26
C LEU A 51 2.22 -8.01 7.63
N ALA A 52 3.53 -7.99 7.90
CA ALA A 52 4.05 -8.35 9.22
C ALA A 52 3.50 -7.44 10.34
N LEU A 53 3.32 -6.15 10.06
CA LEU A 53 2.69 -5.20 11.01
C LEU A 53 1.18 -5.45 11.20
N LEU A 54 0.55 -6.13 10.23
CA LEU A 54 -0.90 -6.37 10.20
C LEU A 54 -1.27 -7.81 10.61
N ASP A 55 -0.30 -8.68 10.83
CA ASP A 55 -0.50 -10.10 11.15
C ASP A 55 -1.10 -10.29 12.55
N ASN A 56 -0.75 -9.40 13.49
CA ASN A 56 -1.29 -9.40 14.84
C ASN A 56 -2.45 -8.40 14.96
N GLU A 57 -3.61 -8.87 15.40
CA GLU A 57 -4.83 -8.06 15.53
C GLU A 57 -4.67 -6.89 16.51
N ASN A 58 -3.95 -7.09 17.61
CA ASN A 58 -3.67 -6.02 18.58
C ASN A 58 -2.75 -4.95 17.97
N GLU A 59 -1.75 -5.38 17.21
CA GLU A 59 -0.82 -4.47 16.54
C GLU A 59 -1.53 -3.66 15.45
N SER A 60 -2.38 -4.33 14.66
CA SER A 60 -3.26 -3.70 13.69
C SER A 60 -4.15 -2.63 14.32
N LEU A 61 -4.78 -2.92 15.47
CA LEU A 61 -5.64 -1.97 16.16
C LEU A 61 -4.87 -0.75 16.65
N ILE A 62 -3.67 -0.95 17.20
CA ILE A 62 -2.79 0.15 17.62
C ILE A 62 -2.45 1.03 16.42
N LEU A 63 -2.05 0.43 15.30
CA LEU A 63 -1.70 1.15 14.08
C LEU A 63 -2.91 1.93 13.55
N TYR A 64 -4.10 1.32 13.51
CA TYR A 64 -5.34 2.00 13.17
C TYR A 64 -5.59 3.24 14.04
N VAL A 65 -5.44 3.12 15.36
CA VAL A 65 -5.62 4.25 16.28
C VAL A 65 -4.59 5.36 16.02
N LEU A 66 -3.36 5.04 15.63
CA LEU A 66 -2.36 6.07 15.29
C LEU A 66 -2.64 6.76 13.95
N LEU A 67 -3.20 6.02 13.00
CA LEU A 67 -3.39 6.47 11.63
C LEU A 67 -4.77 7.08 11.35
N HIS A 68 -5.83 6.74 12.10
CA HIS A 68 -7.20 7.20 11.81
C HIS A 68 -7.38 8.72 11.79
N ARG A 69 -6.48 9.47 12.45
CA ARG A 69 -6.53 10.95 12.45
C ARG A 69 -5.74 11.59 11.32
N ARG A 70 -4.95 10.80 10.58
CA ARG A 70 -4.04 11.25 9.55
C ARG A 70 -4.65 11.03 8.18
N ILE A 71 -4.32 11.93 7.27
CA ILE A 71 -4.50 11.69 5.84
C ILE A 71 -3.14 11.25 5.34
N LEU A 72 -3.09 10.10 4.67
CA LEU A 72 -1.85 9.51 4.20
C LEU A 72 -1.87 9.32 2.69
N ASP A 73 -0.70 9.50 2.10
CA ASP A 73 -0.32 8.95 0.82
C ASP A 73 0.43 7.66 1.12
N LEU A 74 -0.08 6.54 0.60
CA LEU A 74 0.46 5.21 0.84
C LEU A 74 1.08 4.69 -0.45
N CYS A 75 2.35 4.33 -0.41
CA CYS A 75 3.02 3.59 -1.46
C CYS A 75 3.38 2.20 -0.93
N VAL A 76 2.83 1.15 -1.53
CA VAL A 76 3.13 -0.24 -1.21
C VAL A 76 4.00 -0.82 -2.31
N ARG A 77 5.24 -1.19 -1.97
CA ARG A 77 6.17 -1.82 -2.91
C ARG A 77 6.04 -3.33 -2.85
N ILE A 78 5.92 -3.96 -4.02
CA ILE A 78 5.86 -5.40 -4.19
C ILE A 78 7.26 -5.86 -4.65
N PRO A 79 8.06 -6.50 -3.77
CA PRO A 79 9.44 -6.84 -4.08
C PRO A 79 9.55 -7.91 -5.17
N GLU A 80 10.62 -7.87 -5.97
CA GLU A 80 10.83 -8.76 -7.11
C GLU A 80 10.80 -10.26 -6.74
N ASN A 81 10.10 -11.09 -7.52
CA ASN A 81 10.25 -12.54 -7.51
C ASN A 81 11.43 -12.94 -8.41
N ASN A 82 12.66 -12.62 -8.02
CA ASN A 82 13.83 -13.17 -8.71
C ASN A 82 13.96 -14.66 -8.40
N ILE A 83 13.32 -15.48 -9.23
CA ILE A 83 13.43 -16.95 -9.24
C ILE A 83 14.86 -17.39 -9.62
N ASN A 84 15.66 -16.50 -10.22
CA ASN A 84 16.97 -16.81 -10.81
C ASN A 84 18.18 -16.38 -9.98
N ASP A 85 18.03 -16.05 -8.69
CA ASP A 85 19.20 -15.79 -7.83
C ASP A 85 19.60 -17.06 -7.04
N PRO A 86 20.60 -17.83 -7.50
CA PRO A 86 21.02 -19.07 -6.83
C PRO A 86 21.60 -18.84 -5.42
N LYS A 87 21.82 -17.60 -4.99
CA LYS A 87 22.22 -17.28 -3.62
C LYS A 87 21.06 -17.27 -2.62
N ASN A 88 19.81 -17.33 -3.10
CA ASN A 88 18.60 -17.34 -2.25
C ASN A 88 17.99 -18.74 -2.01
N GLU A 89 18.65 -19.82 -2.46
CA GLU A 89 18.13 -21.18 -2.27
C GLU A 89 17.96 -21.58 -0.79
N ASN A 90 18.77 -21.03 0.11
CA ASN A 90 18.65 -21.26 1.56
C ASN A 90 17.70 -20.26 2.26
N GLN A 91 17.11 -19.31 1.52
CA GLN A 91 16.10 -18.38 2.02
C GLN A 91 14.94 -18.28 1.02
N GLN A 92 14.32 -19.42 0.69
CA GLN A 92 12.97 -19.47 0.10
C GLN A 92 11.94 -18.93 1.11
N ARG A 93 12.06 -17.66 1.51
CA ARG A 93 10.95 -16.90 2.03
C ARG A 93 10.03 -16.68 0.85
N LYS A 94 8.90 -17.37 0.86
CA LYS A 94 7.79 -17.17 -0.07
C LYS A 94 7.40 -15.68 -0.03
N LYS A 95 7.94 -14.87 -0.95
CA LYS A 95 7.63 -13.43 -1.02
C LYS A 95 6.13 -13.26 -1.22
N SER A 96 5.53 -12.34 -0.48
CA SER A 96 4.08 -12.17 -0.48
C SER A 96 3.59 -11.60 -1.80
N LYS A 97 2.65 -12.28 -2.45
CA LYS A 97 1.81 -11.67 -3.49
C LYS A 97 0.74 -10.78 -2.87
N LEU A 98 0.37 -9.69 -3.54
CA LEU A 98 -0.80 -8.90 -3.15
C LEU A 98 -2.08 -9.67 -3.55
N THR A 99 -3.00 -9.86 -2.61
CA THR A 99 -4.29 -10.54 -2.83
C THR A 99 -5.45 -9.64 -2.39
N VAL A 100 -6.67 -10.01 -2.76
CA VAL A 100 -7.88 -9.27 -2.36
C VAL A 100 -8.02 -9.19 -0.83
N GLU A 101 -7.74 -10.29 -0.12
CA GLU A 101 -7.79 -10.35 1.35
C GLU A 101 -6.79 -9.38 1.98
N LYS A 102 -5.60 -9.25 1.37
CA LYS A 102 -4.57 -8.31 1.83
C LYS A 102 -4.99 -6.87 1.58
N ILE A 103 -5.65 -6.56 0.47
CA ILE A 103 -6.23 -5.24 0.21
C ILE A 103 -7.26 -4.88 1.29
N HIS A 104 -8.18 -5.80 1.62
CA HIS A 104 -9.16 -5.58 2.70
C HIS A 104 -8.48 -5.30 4.05
N LEU A 105 -7.46 -6.08 4.38
CA LEU A 105 -6.69 -5.89 5.61
C LEU A 105 -6.01 -4.52 5.66
N ILE A 106 -5.35 -4.11 4.57
CA ILE A 106 -4.69 -2.80 4.47
C ILE A 106 -5.72 -1.67 4.55
N ALA A 107 -6.80 -1.72 3.76
CA ALA A 107 -7.82 -0.68 3.72
C ALA A 107 -8.53 -0.47 5.07
N ARG A 108 -8.71 -1.55 5.86
CA ARG A 108 -9.25 -1.49 7.21
C ARG A 108 -8.41 -0.60 8.13
N ILE A 109 -7.09 -0.67 8.02
CA ILE A 109 -6.15 0.07 8.87
C ILE A 109 -5.83 1.45 8.30
N PHE A 110 -5.67 1.54 6.98
CA PHE A 110 -5.33 2.73 6.22
C PHE A 110 -6.59 3.37 5.60
N ASN A 111 -7.60 3.63 6.43
CA ASN A 111 -8.93 4.05 5.97
C ASN A 111 -9.01 5.50 5.43
N ARG A 112 -7.97 6.31 5.62
CA ARG A 112 -7.88 7.71 5.19
C ARG A 112 -6.75 7.96 4.20
N VAL A 113 -6.50 6.98 3.33
CA VAL A 113 -5.58 7.14 2.21
C VAL A 113 -6.25 7.94 1.10
N ARG A 114 -5.59 9.01 0.66
CA ARG A 114 -6.02 9.82 -0.50
C ARG A 114 -5.26 9.43 -1.77
N ASN A 115 -3.96 9.19 -1.65
CA ASN A 115 -3.15 8.74 -2.76
C ASN A 115 -2.62 7.34 -2.45
N LEU A 116 -2.98 6.36 -3.28
CA LEU A 116 -2.45 5.01 -3.18
C LEU A 116 -1.59 4.72 -4.40
N THR A 117 -0.36 4.29 -4.17
CA THR A 117 0.53 3.73 -5.19
C THR A 117 0.81 2.27 -4.85
N ILE A 118 0.61 1.36 -5.80
CA ILE A 118 1.12 0.00 -5.71
C ILE A 118 2.25 -0.12 -6.74
N ASP A 119 3.46 -0.38 -6.26
CA ASP A 119 4.66 -0.38 -7.09
C ASP A 119 5.20 -1.81 -7.21
N TYR A 120 4.97 -2.44 -8.36
CA TYR A 120 5.56 -3.73 -8.69
C TYR A 120 6.92 -3.50 -9.33
N GLU A 121 7.95 -3.31 -8.50
CA GLU A 121 9.28 -2.79 -8.87
C GLU A 121 9.83 -3.33 -10.22
N THR A 122 9.64 -4.62 -10.53
CA THR A 122 9.91 -5.20 -11.88
C THR A 122 9.11 -6.51 -12.15
N SER A 123 7.87 -6.59 -11.70
CA SER A 123 7.10 -7.85 -11.82
C SER A 123 6.89 -8.27 -13.28
N ASP A 124 7.41 -9.45 -13.65
CA ASP A 124 7.03 -10.13 -14.88
C ASP A 124 5.58 -10.61 -14.88
N GLU A 125 4.95 -10.65 -13.71
CA GLU A 125 3.58 -11.07 -13.50
C GLU A 125 2.60 -9.90 -13.71
N TYR A 126 1.49 -10.19 -14.39
CA TYR A 126 0.37 -9.27 -14.54
C TYR A 126 -0.33 -9.05 -13.20
N ILE A 127 -0.78 -7.82 -12.98
CA ILE A 127 -1.69 -7.50 -11.87
C ILE A 127 -3.02 -8.20 -12.11
N GLU A 128 -3.57 -8.90 -11.12
CA GLU A 128 -4.90 -9.49 -11.28
C GLU A 128 -5.97 -8.37 -11.34
N SER A 129 -6.86 -8.41 -12.35
CA SER A 129 -7.88 -7.37 -12.58
C SER A 129 -8.85 -7.18 -11.39
N ASN A 130 -9.03 -8.23 -10.57
CA ASN A 130 -9.81 -8.20 -9.33
C ASN A 130 -9.18 -7.28 -8.25
N LEU A 131 -7.86 -7.07 -8.24
CA LEU A 131 -7.16 -6.25 -7.25
C LEU A 131 -7.50 -4.77 -7.44
N VAL A 132 -7.52 -4.31 -8.69
CA VAL A 132 -7.89 -2.95 -9.06
C VAL A 132 -9.33 -2.65 -8.59
N LYS A 133 -10.25 -3.59 -8.85
CA LYS A 133 -11.63 -3.52 -8.35
C LYS A 133 -11.69 -3.43 -6.84
N SER A 134 -10.98 -4.31 -6.12
CA SER A 134 -10.98 -4.31 -4.66
C SER A 134 -10.42 -3.01 -4.09
N ILE A 135 -9.34 -2.47 -4.64
CA ILE A 135 -8.77 -1.19 -4.21
C ILE A 135 -9.78 -0.06 -4.37
N ILE A 136 -10.41 0.04 -5.55
CA ILE A 136 -11.40 1.08 -5.85
C ILE A 136 -12.59 1.04 -4.87
N ASN A 137 -13.01 -0.14 -4.44
CA ASN A 137 -14.17 -0.29 -3.55
C ASN A 137 -13.82 -0.09 -2.06
N GLU A 138 -12.64 -0.53 -1.64
CA GLU A 138 -12.25 -0.51 -0.22
C GLU A 138 -11.71 0.86 0.21
N PHE A 139 -10.92 1.53 -0.63
CA PHE A 139 -10.36 2.84 -0.29
C PHE A 139 -11.28 3.98 -0.75
N LYS A 140 -12.30 4.25 0.08
CA LYS A 140 -13.39 5.20 -0.24
C LYS A 140 -12.96 6.66 -0.41
N GLN A 141 -11.80 7.05 0.10
CA GLN A 141 -11.29 8.43 0.08
C GLN A 141 -10.20 8.68 -0.97
N LEU A 142 -9.98 7.73 -1.88
CA LEU A 142 -8.98 7.89 -2.95
C LEU A 142 -9.31 9.10 -3.83
N VAL A 143 -8.29 9.90 -4.07
CA VAL A 143 -8.22 10.98 -5.05
C VAL A 143 -7.28 10.55 -6.19
N ILE A 144 -6.19 9.86 -5.86
CA ILE A 144 -5.27 9.31 -6.85
C ILE A 144 -5.03 7.83 -6.53
N PHE A 145 -5.21 7.00 -7.54
CA PHE A 145 -4.79 5.60 -7.50
C PHE A 145 -3.82 5.34 -8.63
N HIS A 146 -2.64 4.82 -8.30
CA HIS A 146 -1.59 4.51 -9.25
C HIS A 146 -1.09 3.09 -9.04
N ILE A 147 -0.85 2.38 -10.12
CA ILE A 147 -0.14 1.11 -10.12
C ILE A 147 0.99 1.18 -11.15
N TYR A 148 2.21 0.83 -10.74
CA TYR A 148 3.31 0.52 -11.63
C TYR A 148 3.43 -1.00 -11.74
N GLY A 149 3.48 -1.54 -12.96
CA GLY A 149 3.55 -2.98 -13.22
C GLY A 149 2.79 -3.39 -14.49
N LYS A 150 2.95 -4.65 -14.92
CA LYS A 150 2.28 -5.15 -16.13
C LYS A 150 0.76 -5.16 -15.98
N ILE A 151 0.08 -4.33 -16.76
CA ILE A 151 -1.38 -4.22 -16.76
C ILE A 151 -1.98 -5.28 -17.70
N PRO A 152 -3.04 -6.00 -17.30
CA PRO A 152 -3.72 -6.96 -18.17
C PRO A 152 -4.26 -6.33 -19.46
N THR A 153 -4.08 -7.01 -20.60
CA THR A 153 -4.47 -6.51 -21.92
C THR A 153 -5.98 -6.23 -22.02
N ASP A 154 -6.81 -7.02 -21.33
CA ASP A 154 -8.27 -6.83 -21.28
C ASP A 154 -8.67 -5.50 -20.61
N MET A 155 -7.86 -4.99 -19.66
CA MET A 155 -8.06 -3.64 -19.10
C MET A 155 -7.64 -2.54 -20.07
N ILE A 156 -6.68 -2.80 -20.96
CA ILE A 156 -6.14 -1.82 -21.91
C ILE A 156 -7.06 -1.67 -23.12
N GLU A 157 -7.66 -2.77 -23.57
CA GLU A 157 -8.50 -2.82 -24.77
C GLU A 157 -9.96 -2.39 -24.53
N CYS A 158 -10.36 -2.15 -23.28
CA CYS A 158 -11.72 -1.70 -22.94
C CYS A 158 -11.84 -0.18 -22.78
N ASP A 159 -13.08 0.33 -22.77
CA ASP A 159 -13.33 1.68 -22.27
C ASP A 159 -13.07 1.70 -20.75
N ILE A 160 -11.84 2.06 -20.39
CA ILE A 160 -11.37 2.01 -18.99
C ILE A 160 -12.21 2.89 -18.06
N ARG A 161 -12.78 4.00 -18.54
CA ARG A 161 -13.67 4.85 -17.71
C ARG A 161 -14.95 4.09 -17.38
N GLN A 162 -15.58 3.49 -18.39
CA GLN A 162 -16.79 2.69 -18.21
C GLN A 162 -16.52 1.47 -17.32
N TRP A 163 -15.39 0.79 -17.54
CA TRP A 163 -14.95 -0.33 -16.72
C TRP A 163 -14.79 0.06 -15.23
N ILE A 164 -14.14 1.20 -14.93
CA ILE A 164 -14.01 1.69 -13.55
C ILE A 164 -15.38 1.92 -12.90
N ILE A 165 -16.31 2.54 -13.62
CA ILE A 165 -17.66 2.83 -13.11
C ILE A 165 -18.37 1.53 -12.75
N GLU A 166 -18.31 0.52 -13.64
CA GLU A 166 -18.90 -0.81 -13.43
C GLU A 166 -18.25 -1.54 -12.24
N GLN A 167 -16.92 -1.47 -12.11
CA GLN A 167 -16.21 -2.13 -11.00
C GLN A 167 -16.42 -1.43 -9.65
N SER A 168 -16.67 -0.11 -9.65
CA SER A 168 -16.86 0.69 -8.44
C SER A 168 -18.21 0.47 -7.74
N SER A 169 -19.03 -0.46 -8.23
CA SER A 169 -20.39 -0.70 -7.70
C SER A 169 -21.20 0.61 -7.64
N PHE A 170 -21.07 1.45 -8.67
CA PHE A 170 -21.70 2.78 -8.82
C PHE A 170 -21.28 3.84 -7.80
N ARG A 171 -20.26 3.59 -6.98
CA ARG A 171 -19.71 4.59 -6.05
C ARG A 171 -19.08 5.75 -6.82
N ILE A 172 -18.35 5.44 -7.89
CA ILE A 172 -17.68 6.41 -8.75
C ILE A 172 -18.58 6.67 -9.96
N LYS A 173 -18.89 7.93 -10.20
CA LYS A 173 -19.64 8.39 -11.37
C LYS A 173 -18.69 8.92 -12.43
N SER A 174 -19.17 9.03 -13.66
CA SER A 174 -18.37 9.52 -14.78
C SER A 174 -17.76 10.91 -14.52
N GLN A 175 -18.51 11.81 -13.87
CA GLN A 175 -18.02 13.15 -13.52
C GLN A 175 -16.98 13.18 -12.40
N ASP A 176 -16.88 12.10 -11.61
CA ASP A 176 -15.86 11.99 -10.56
C ASP A 176 -14.51 11.64 -11.20
N ILE A 177 -14.49 10.98 -12.36
CA ILE A 177 -13.24 10.61 -13.05
C ILE A 177 -12.67 11.82 -13.80
N PHE A 178 -11.69 12.49 -13.21
CA PHE A 178 -10.99 13.60 -13.84
C PHE A 178 -10.14 13.12 -15.02
N ARG A 179 -9.27 12.14 -14.76
CA ARG A 179 -8.35 11.57 -15.75
C ARG A 179 -8.15 10.09 -15.45
N VAL A 180 -7.95 9.32 -16.50
CA VAL A 180 -7.48 7.95 -16.41
C VAL A 180 -6.45 7.74 -17.50
N GLU A 181 -5.38 7.07 -17.14
CA GLU A 181 -4.32 6.70 -18.04
C GLU A 181 -3.97 5.25 -17.79
N CYS A 182 -3.85 4.49 -18.87
CA CYS A 182 -3.62 3.06 -18.82
C CYS A 182 -2.62 2.73 -19.93
N SER A 183 -1.56 2.03 -19.58
CA SER A 183 -0.57 1.51 -20.51
C SER A 183 -0.26 0.06 -20.15
N ASN A 184 0.64 -0.56 -20.92
CA ASN A 184 1.09 -1.92 -20.63
C ASN A 184 1.87 -2.02 -19.29
N GLU A 185 2.40 -0.91 -18.76
CA GLU A 185 3.32 -0.90 -17.63
C GLU A 185 2.82 -0.10 -16.42
N TRP A 186 1.68 0.58 -16.55
CA TRP A 186 1.11 1.35 -15.44
C TRP A 186 -0.35 1.72 -15.68
N PHE A 187 -1.08 1.92 -14.58
CA PHE A 187 -2.47 2.37 -14.55
C PHE A 187 -2.62 3.50 -13.53
N LYS A 188 -3.16 4.64 -13.94
CA LYS A 188 -3.40 5.79 -13.05
C LYS A 188 -4.79 6.38 -13.21
N LEU A 189 -5.45 6.58 -12.07
CA LEU A 189 -6.80 7.11 -11.95
C LEU A 189 -6.78 8.35 -11.05
N TRP A 190 -7.39 9.44 -11.53
CA TRP A 190 -7.68 10.65 -10.77
C TRP A 190 -9.20 10.77 -10.59
N LEU A 191 -9.65 10.81 -9.34
CA LEU A 191 -11.03 10.94 -8.89
C LEU A 191 -11.36 12.33 -8.33
#